data_AF-H1W2L7-F1
#
_entry.id   AF-H1W2L7-F1
#
_cell.length_a   1.000
_cell.length_b   1.000
_cell.length_c   1.000
_cell.angle_alpha   90.00
_cell.angle_beta   90.00
_cell.angle_gamma   90.00
#
_symmetry.space_group_name_H-M   'P 1'
#
loop_
_entity.id
_entity.type
_entity.pdbx_description
1 polymer ?
#
loop_
_entity_poly.entity_id
_entity_poly.type
_entity_poly.pdbx_seq_one_letter_code
_entity_poly.pdbx_strand_id
1 'polypeptide(L)'
;MVHGKEEPPTRILDETAGVNMNTWMVGRVPVAAYVKKPTTAREGAAAAKGQKTFFLKGRIMAGQADLTANKHKYKKFKWLTREELKGVLEPAYYRSVRNMMADR
;
A
#
# COMPACT_ATOMS: atom_id res chain seq x y z
N MET A 1 -5.99 9.35 -18.21
CA MET A 1 -5.07 8.74 -17.24
C MET A 1 -5.70 7.48 -16.65
N VAL A 2 -5.36 6.33 -17.23
CA VAL A 2 -5.78 5.01 -16.75
C VAL A 2 -4.64 4.52 -15.85
N HIS A 3 -4.76 4.65 -14.53
CA HIS A 3 -3.86 3.93 -13.60
C HIS A 3 -4.36 2.49 -13.50
N GLY A 4 -4.17 1.76 -14.59
CA GLY A 4 -4.43 0.33 -14.71
C GLY A 4 -3.31 -0.44 -14.03
N LYS A 5 -3.72 -1.38 -13.19
CA LYS A 5 -2.89 -2.34 -12.49
C LYS A 5 -2.08 -3.18 -13.48
N GLU A 6 -0.76 -3.03 -13.51
CA GLU A 6 0.12 -4.05 -14.11
C GLU A 6 1.58 -3.97 -13.67
N GLU A 7 1.94 -3.01 -12.82
CA GLU A 7 3.31 -2.95 -12.33
C GLU A 7 3.52 -4.01 -11.24
N PRO A 8 4.57 -4.85 -11.36
CA PRO A 8 4.85 -5.83 -10.33
C PRO A 8 5.13 -5.10 -9.01
N PRO A 9 4.61 -5.59 -7.87
CA PRO A 9 4.78 -4.91 -6.59
C PRO A 9 6.25 -4.71 -6.20
N THR A 10 7.12 -5.59 -6.70
CA THR A 10 8.57 -5.48 -6.54
C THR A 10 9.12 -4.20 -7.17
N ARG A 11 8.62 -3.78 -8.33
CA ARG A 11 9.02 -2.52 -8.97
C ARG A 11 8.58 -1.32 -8.16
N ILE A 12 7.32 -1.30 -7.71
CA ILE A 12 6.80 -0.20 -6.89
C ILE A 12 7.61 -0.11 -5.58
N LEU A 13 7.98 -1.24 -4.98
CA LEU A 13 8.80 -1.25 -3.78
C LEU A 13 10.18 -0.63 -4.03
N ASP A 14 10.82 -0.99 -5.13
CA ASP A 14 12.12 -0.45 -5.54
C ASP A 14 12.09 1.07 -5.74
N GLU A 15 11.05 1.56 -6.42
CA GLU A 15 10.88 2.98 -6.74
C GLU A 15 10.52 3.86 -5.52
N THR A 16 10.14 3.23 -4.40
CA THR A 16 9.62 3.91 -3.20
C THR A 16 10.52 3.77 -1.99
N ALA A 17 10.98 2.56 -1.70
CA ALA A 17 11.82 2.22 -0.54
C ALA A 17 13.26 1.86 -0.94
N GLY A 18 13.60 1.91 -2.23
CA GLY A 18 14.94 1.64 -2.75
C GLY A 18 15.27 0.15 -2.88
N VAL A 19 16.38 -0.10 -3.60
CA VAL A 19 16.96 -1.44 -3.81
C VAL A 19 17.57 -2.06 -2.54
N ASN A 20 17.80 -1.26 -1.49
CA ASN A 20 18.55 -1.63 -0.28
C ASN A 20 17.73 -2.45 0.72
N MET A 21 16.70 -3.15 0.26
CA MET A 21 15.90 -4.08 1.06
C MET A 21 15.84 -5.45 0.38
N ASN A 22 16.35 -6.47 1.07
CA ASN A 22 16.14 -7.84 0.65
C ASN A 22 14.72 -8.27 1.01
N THR A 23 13.85 -8.29 0.00
CA THR A 23 12.43 -8.61 0.16
C THR A 23 12.03 -9.87 -0.58
N TRP A 24 11.29 -10.73 0.11
CA TRP A 24 10.67 -11.93 -0.44
C TRP A 24 9.16 -11.68 -0.55
N MET A 25 8.61 -11.75 -1.76
CA MET A 25 7.15 -11.78 -1.94
C MET A 25 6.60 -13.18 -1.69
N VAL A 26 5.70 -13.33 -0.72
CA VAL A 26 5.19 -14.64 -0.25
C VAL A 26 4.40 -15.37 -1.34
N GLY A 27 3.82 -14.63 -2.30
CA GLY A 27 3.14 -15.20 -3.46
C GLY A 27 2.52 -14.13 -4.35
N ARG A 28 1.76 -14.58 -5.36
CA ARG A 28 1.02 -13.71 -6.30
C ARG A 28 -0.44 -13.48 -5.91
N VAL A 29 -0.91 -14.16 -4.87
CA VAL A 29 -2.30 -14.07 -4.40
C VAL A 29 -2.43 -12.90 -3.42
N PRO A 30 -3.39 -11.97 -3.63
CA PRO A 30 -3.59 -10.86 -2.72
C PRO A 30 -4.12 -11.35 -1.37
N VAL A 31 -3.56 -10.81 -0.29
CA VAL A 31 -3.94 -11.15 1.10
C VAL A 31 -4.97 -10.19 1.68
N ALA A 32 -5.14 -9.02 1.07
CA ALA A 32 -6.22 -8.09 1.40
C ALA A 32 -6.64 -7.26 0.18
N ALA A 33 -7.83 -6.70 0.25
CA ALA A 33 -8.37 -5.79 -0.73
C ALA A 33 -9.06 -4.61 -0.05
N TYR A 34 -8.79 -3.40 -0.55
CA TYR A 34 -9.50 -2.19 -0.15
C TYR A 34 -10.25 -1.64 -1.36
N VAL A 35 -11.55 -1.38 -1.19
CA VAL A 35 -12.41 -0.85 -2.24
C VAL A 35 -12.96 0.51 -1.81
N LYS A 36 -12.45 1.56 -2.44
CA LYS A 36 -13.01 2.91 -2.33
C LYS A 36 -14.15 3.04 -3.34
N LYS A 37 -15.38 3.19 -2.84
CA LYS A 37 -16.56 3.38 -3.70
C LYS A 37 -16.44 4.71 -4.47
N PRO A 38 -16.88 4.76 -5.74
CA PRO A 38 -16.97 6.03 -6.46
C PRO A 38 -17.97 6.95 -5.75
N THR A 39 -17.61 8.21 -5.57
CA THR A 39 -18.55 9.23 -5.11
C THR A 39 -19.20 9.86 -6.33
N THR A 40 -20.52 9.74 -6.44
CA THR A 40 -21.31 10.54 -7.37
C THR A 40 -21.35 11.97 -6.82
N ALA A 41 -20.70 12.90 -7.51
CA ALA A 41 -20.94 14.30 -7.24
C ALA A 41 -22.38 14.62 -7.64
N ARG A 42 -23.17 15.13 -6.70
CA ARG A 42 -24.46 15.76 -7.03
C ARG A 42 -24.10 17.03 -7.80
N GLU A 43 -24.61 17.13 -9.02
CA GLU A 43 -24.40 18.24 -9.98
C GLU A 43 -23.01 18.33 -10.63
N GLY A 44 -22.90 17.74 -11.83
CA GLY A 44 -22.01 18.20 -12.91
C GLY A 44 -20.49 18.01 -12.79
N ALA A 45 -19.95 17.76 -11.60
CA ALA A 45 -18.50 17.56 -11.43
C ALA A 45 -18.09 16.08 -11.56
N ALA A 46 -16.93 15.83 -12.16
CA ALA A 46 -16.43 14.47 -12.42
C ALA A 46 -16.43 13.61 -11.15
N ALA A 47 -17.23 12.53 -11.17
CA ALA A 47 -17.27 11.53 -10.11
C ALA A 47 -15.86 10.98 -9.85
N ALA A 48 -15.41 11.01 -8.59
CA ALA A 48 -14.15 10.38 -8.23
C ALA A 48 -14.25 8.88 -8.57
N LYS A 49 -13.40 8.41 -9.48
CA LYS A 49 -13.40 7.01 -9.91
C LYS A 49 -13.16 6.12 -8.69
N GLY A 50 -13.99 5.09 -8.55
CA GLY A 50 -13.80 4.07 -7.52
C GLY A 50 -12.47 3.37 -7.71
N GLN A 51 -11.76 3.10 -6.61
CA GLN A 51 -10.44 2.49 -6.63
C GLN A 51 -10.47 1.15 -5.90
N LYS A 52 -9.95 0.11 -6.55
CA LYS A 52 -9.75 -1.22 -5.93
C LYS A 52 -8.26 -1.44 -5.75
N THR A 53 -7.78 -1.39 -4.51
CA THR A 53 -6.39 -1.65 -4.15
C THR A 53 -6.25 -3.07 -3.61
N PHE A 54 -5.28 -3.81 -4.13
CA PHE A 54 -4.96 -5.16 -3.67
C PHE A 54 -3.61 -5.15 -2.96
N PHE A 55 -3.52 -5.82 -1.81
CA PHE A 55 -2.31 -5.91 -1.01
C PHE A 55 -1.71 -7.30 -1.12
N LEU A 56 -0.41 -7.35 -1.38
CA LEU A 56 0.38 -8.57 -1.43
C LEU A 56 1.31 -8.61 -0.22
N LYS A 57 1.59 -9.81 0.27
CA LYS A 57 2.43 -9.99 1.46
C LYS A 57 3.90 -10.10 1.04
N GLY A 58 4.70 -9.16 1.49
CA GLY A 58 6.17 -9.22 1.44
C GLY A 58 6.76 -9.52 2.82
N ARG A 59 7.90 -10.20 2.85
CA ARG A 59 8.76 -10.36 4.02
C ARG A 59 10.09 -9.69 3.74
N ILE A 60 10.66 -9.03 4.75
CA ILE A 60 11.97 -8.40 4.64
C ILE A 60 12.94 -9.22 5.46
N MET A 61 14.03 -9.63 4.83
CA MET A 61 15.03 -10.51 5.44
C MET A 61 16.23 -9.71 5.95
N ALA A 62 16.61 -8.64 5.24
CA ALA A 62 17.71 -7.76 5.58
C ALA A 62 17.58 -6.41 4.85
N GLY A 63 18.30 -5.40 5.30
CA GLY A 63 18.33 -4.07 4.69
C GLY A 63 17.37 -3.07 5.34
N GLN A 64 17.31 -1.86 4.80
CA GLN A 64 16.52 -0.75 5.33
C GLN A 64 15.91 0.06 4.19
N ALA A 65 14.70 0.58 4.41
CA ALA A 65 14.04 1.46 3.45
C ALA A 65 14.83 2.76 3.29
N ASP A 66 15.28 3.03 2.07
CA ASP A 66 15.91 4.28 1.70
C ASP A 66 14.96 5.12 0.84
N LEU A 67 14.61 6.31 1.35
CA LEU A 67 13.68 7.22 0.70
C LEU A 67 14.39 8.29 -0.15
N THR A 68 15.73 8.31 -0.21
CA THR A 68 16.47 9.43 -0.79
C THR A 68 16.29 9.53 -2.31
N ALA A 69 16.13 8.39 -2.99
CA ALA A 69 15.94 8.30 -4.43
C ALA A 69 14.48 8.03 -4.87
N ASN A 70 13.49 8.26 -3.99
CA ASN A 70 12.12 7.87 -4.30
C ASN A 70 11.49 8.71 -5.43
N LYS A 71 10.78 8.07 -6.36
CA LYS A 71 10.08 8.76 -7.45
C LYS A 71 8.74 9.37 -7.01
N HIS A 72 8.24 8.94 -5.85
CA HIS A 72 6.90 9.26 -5.35
C HIS A 72 6.88 10.39 -4.30
N LYS A 73 8.01 11.06 -4.07
CA LYS A 73 8.17 12.20 -3.15
C LYS A 73 7.74 11.89 -1.71
N TYR A 74 7.96 10.65 -1.25
CA TYR A 74 7.68 10.28 0.14
C TYR A 74 8.72 10.90 1.07
N LYS A 75 8.27 11.49 2.18
CA LYS A 75 9.15 12.24 3.09
C LYS A 75 9.60 11.45 4.31
N LYS A 76 8.77 10.51 4.77
CA LYS A 76 8.98 9.79 6.02
C LYS A 76 8.50 8.36 5.87
N PHE A 77 9.26 7.44 6.45
CA PHE A 77 8.93 6.04 6.56
C PHE A 77 9.14 5.60 8.01
N LYS A 78 8.28 4.70 8.50
CA LYS A 78 8.33 4.15 9.84
C LYS A 78 7.86 2.69 9.82
N TRP A 79 8.59 1.83 10.51
CA TRP A 79 8.10 0.50 10.90
C TRP A 79 7.13 0.68 12.06
N LEU A 80 5.90 0.20 11.89
CA LEU A 80 4.83 0.32 12.89
C LEU A 80 4.25 -1.05 13.21
N THR A 81 3.87 -1.23 14.47
CA THR A 81 3.11 -2.38 14.93
C THR A 81 1.65 -2.29 14.50
N ARG A 82 0.92 -3.42 14.62
CA ARG A 82 -0.51 -3.49 14.32
C ARG A 82 -1.35 -2.50 15.13
N GLU A 83 -0.95 -2.22 16.35
CA GLU A 83 -1.64 -1.32 17.29
C GLU A 83 -1.43 0.14 16.91
N GLU A 84 -0.19 0.52 16.60
CA GLU A 84 0.13 1.88 16.15
C GLU A 84 -0.54 2.21 14.82
N LEU A 85 -0.63 1.22 13.90
CA LEU A 85 -1.33 1.39 12.63
C LEU A 85 -2.81 1.75 12.79
N LYS A 86 -3.46 1.31 13.87
CA LYS A 86 -4.86 1.67 14.17
C LYS A 86 -5.04 3.17 14.43
N GLY A 87 -4.01 3.83 15.00
CA GLY A 87 -4.02 5.27 15.28
C GLY A 87 -3.61 6.13 14.08
N VAL A 88 -2.82 5.57 13.15
CA VAL A 88 -2.30 6.30 11.99
C VAL A 88 -3.23 6.17 10.77
N LEU A 89 -3.87 5.03 10.59
CA LEU A 89 -4.71 4.75 9.41
C LEU A 89 -6.18 5.15 9.64
N GLU A 90 -6.85 5.54 8.57
CA GLU A 90 -8.29 5.76 8.60
C GLU A 90 -9.04 4.48 9.03
N PRO A 91 -10.08 4.57 9.89
CA PRO A 91 -10.75 3.40 10.44
C PRO A 91 -11.30 2.42 9.38
N ALA A 92 -11.84 2.93 8.27
CA ALA A 92 -12.36 2.10 7.18
C ALA A 92 -11.24 1.34 6.46
N TYR A 93 -10.12 2.02 6.22
CA TYR A 93 -8.93 1.42 5.62
C TYR A 93 -8.33 0.36 6.53
N TYR A 94 -8.12 0.66 7.81
CA TYR A 94 -7.58 -0.29 8.80
C TYR A 94 -8.42 -1.57 8.87
N ARG A 95 -9.76 -1.45 8.91
CA ARG A 95 -10.68 -2.60 8.92
C ARG A 95 -10.48 -3.55 7.74
N SER A 96 -10.13 -3.04 6.56
CA SER A 96 -9.90 -3.84 5.36
C SER A 96 -8.57 -4.62 5.37
N VAL A 97 -7.55 -4.10 6.06
CA VAL A 97 -6.19 -4.67 6.04
C VAL A 97 -5.82 -5.40 7.33
N ARG A 98 -6.50 -5.13 8.46
CA ARG A 98 -6.14 -5.65 9.79
C ARG A 98 -6.09 -7.17 9.91
N ASN A 99 -6.75 -7.91 9.01
CA ASN A 99 -6.80 -9.37 9.04
C ASN A 99 -5.55 -10.01 8.38
N MET A 100 -4.80 -9.25 7.57
CA MET A 100 -3.58 -9.76 6.92
C MET A 100 -2.33 -9.60 7.80
N MET A 101 -2.41 -8.75 8.83
CA MET A 101 -1.34 -8.44 9.75
C MET A 101 -1.23 -9.54 10.80
N ALA A 102 0.00 -9.98 11.08
CA ALA A 102 0.25 -10.88 12.21
C ALA A 102 0.19 -10.08 13.52
N ASP A 103 -0.18 -10.75 14.61
CA ASP A 103 -0.35 -10.13 15.94
C ASP A 103 0.97 -9.96 16.70
N ARG A 104 2.10 -10.37 16.10
CA ARG A 104 3.34 -10.68 16.82
C ARG A 104 4.50 -9.82 16.39
#